data_AF-A0A660E581-F1
#
_entry.id   AF-A0A660E581-F1
#
_cell.length_a   1.000
_cell.length_b   1.000
_cell.length_c   1.000
_cell.angle_alpha   90.00
_cell.angle_beta   90.00
_cell.angle_gamma   90.00
#
_symmetry.space_group_name_H-M   'P 1'
#
loop_
_entity.id
_entity.type
_entity.pdbx_description
1 polymer ?
#
loop_
_entity_poly.entity_id
_entity_poly.type
_entity_poly.pdbx_seq_one_letter_code
_entity_poly.pdbx_strand_id
1 'polypeptide(L)'
;MKTFIKIKNSELHDDYHQLAKKVWGIDISDFWVSHMGANEELNALSDFAFTIFPSDFDKEWNKVKGHWDAAYIYIHETHETNVIVVYSEFGTELPFNQKAFYNLVAHLAEKLDGVISEDDQKTWITLADFNQEHHQIMSADFNKLLAESIKIGKITDPVDEPDFDKLSYDI
;
A
#
# COMPACT_ATOMS: atom_id res chain seq x y z
N MET A 1 3.99 -8.52 -0.55
CA MET A 1 2.83 -8.14 -1.38
C MET A 1 3.37 -7.17 -2.39
N LYS A 2 3.13 -7.42 -3.68
CA LYS A 2 3.62 -6.57 -4.77
C LYS A 2 2.64 -6.57 -5.91
N THR A 3 2.47 -5.41 -6.54
CA THR A 3 1.57 -5.22 -7.67
C THR A 3 2.16 -4.20 -8.61
N PHE A 4 2.21 -4.55 -9.89
CA PHE A 4 2.72 -3.70 -10.95
C PHE A 4 1.58 -2.95 -11.62
N ILE A 5 1.84 -1.72 -12.05
CA ILE A 5 0.88 -0.89 -12.77
C ILE A 5 1.59 -0.36 -14.00
N LYS A 6 1.06 -0.72 -15.17
CA LYS A 6 1.51 -0.15 -16.44
C LYS A 6 0.70 1.09 -16.74
N ILE A 7 1.34 2.24 -16.74
CA ILE A 7 0.71 3.57 -16.75
C ILE A 7 0.80 4.22 -18.13
N LYS A 8 -0.03 5.23 -18.38
CA LYS A 8 0.06 6.08 -19.59
C LYS A 8 0.44 7.52 -19.28
N ASN A 9 0.18 7.97 -18.04
CA ASN A 9 0.58 9.26 -17.51
C ASN A 9 1.53 9.04 -16.33
N SER A 10 2.49 9.92 -16.11
CA SER A 10 3.48 9.82 -15.02
C SER A 10 3.35 10.92 -13.96
N GLU A 11 2.45 11.87 -14.16
CA GLU A 11 2.19 12.93 -13.20
C GLU A 11 1.10 12.52 -12.21
N LEU A 12 1.43 12.59 -10.92
CA LEU A 12 0.51 12.36 -9.82
C LEU A 12 0.45 13.66 -9.02
N HIS A 13 -0.72 14.28 -8.92
CA HIS A 13 -0.93 15.55 -8.21
C HIS A 13 -1.73 15.30 -6.94
N ASP A 14 -1.21 14.44 -6.06
CA ASP A 14 -1.87 14.04 -4.82
C ASP A 14 -1.10 14.54 -3.59
N ASP A 15 -1.80 14.66 -2.47
CA ASP A 15 -1.21 14.94 -1.16
C ASP A 15 -1.16 13.64 -0.36
N TYR A 16 0.02 13.23 0.11
CA TYR A 16 0.16 11.92 0.75
C TYR A 16 -0.66 11.79 2.05
N HIS A 17 -0.97 12.89 2.74
CA HIS A 17 -1.84 12.84 3.91
C HIS A 17 -3.30 12.58 3.52
N GLN A 18 -3.81 13.26 2.49
CA GLN A 18 -5.14 12.99 1.94
C GLN A 18 -5.21 11.60 1.31
N LEU A 19 -4.14 11.18 0.64
CA LEU A 19 -4.03 9.84 0.07
C LEU A 19 -4.08 8.78 1.19
N ALA A 20 -3.35 8.96 2.28
CA ALA A 20 -3.41 8.08 3.45
C ALA A 20 -4.85 7.96 3.99
N LYS A 21 -5.54 9.09 4.18
CA LYS A 21 -6.97 9.09 4.58
C LYS A 21 -7.82 8.25 3.64
N LYS A 22 -7.64 8.44 2.32
CA LYS A 22 -8.39 7.73 1.28
C LYS A 22 -8.10 6.22 1.30
N VAL A 23 -6.83 5.80 1.33
CA VAL A 23 -6.47 4.39 1.15
C VAL A 23 -6.77 3.54 2.37
N TRP A 24 -6.54 4.05 3.58
CA TRP A 24 -6.97 3.36 4.80
C TRP A 24 -8.46 3.55 5.12
N GLY A 25 -9.15 4.49 4.46
CA GLY A 25 -10.56 4.78 4.71
C GLY A 25 -10.79 5.36 6.11
N ILE A 26 -9.98 6.36 6.47
CA ILE A 26 -9.97 6.99 7.79
C ILE A 26 -10.58 8.39 7.68
N ASP A 27 -11.69 8.61 8.39
CA ASP A 27 -12.43 9.87 8.37
C ASP A 27 -11.98 10.89 9.45
N ILE A 28 -11.11 10.50 10.38
CA ILE A 28 -10.62 11.43 11.41
C ILE A 28 -9.58 12.40 10.82
N SER A 29 -9.62 13.66 11.25
CA SER A 29 -8.85 14.74 10.64
C SER A 29 -7.35 14.66 10.94
N ASP A 30 -6.96 14.20 12.13
CA ASP A 30 -5.60 14.32 12.63
C ASP A 30 -5.06 12.96 13.09
N PHE A 31 -4.23 12.35 12.25
CA PHE A 31 -3.33 11.26 12.61
C PHE A 31 -1.99 11.48 11.93
N TRP A 32 -0.93 10.94 12.50
CA TRP A 32 0.39 11.06 11.91
C TRP A 32 0.55 10.08 10.75
N VAL A 33 1.04 10.59 9.61
CA VAL A 33 1.48 9.77 8.47
C VAL A 33 2.99 9.84 8.42
N SER A 34 3.66 8.70 8.58
CA SER A 34 5.10 8.61 8.37
C SER A 34 5.36 8.37 6.89
N HIS A 35 6.41 8.97 6.35
CA HIS A 35 6.81 8.77 4.96
C HIS A 35 8.33 8.69 4.82
N MET A 36 8.74 8.16 3.67
CA MET A 36 10.12 8.11 3.19
C MET A 36 10.12 8.48 1.70
N GLY A 37 11.25 9.02 1.22
CA GLY A 37 11.40 9.45 -0.17
C GLY A 37 11.46 10.96 -0.33
N ALA A 38 11.95 11.40 -1.49
CA ALA A 38 12.25 12.81 -1.76
C ALA A 38 11.04 13.63 -2.26
N ASN A 39 9.90 12.98 -2.49
CA ASN A 39 8.76 13.59 -3.15
C ASN A 39 7.51 13.64 -2.28
N GLU A 40 7.55 14.50 -1.25
CA GLU A 40 6.41 14.75 -0.35
C GLU A 40 5.16 15.24 -1.09
N GLU A 41 5.32 15.90 -2.24
CA GLU A 41 4.20 16.38 -3.04
C GLU A 41 3.68 15.30 -4.03
N LEU A 42 4.27 14.10 -4.04
CA LEU A 42 3.93 12.99 -4.95
C LEU A 42 3.91 13.37 -6.45
N ASN A 43 4.45 14.53 -6.84
CA ASN A 43 4.42 15.10 -8.20
C ASN A 43 5.05 14.21 -9.31
N ALA A 44 5.77 13.16 -8.91
CA ALA A 44 6.55 12.26 -9.73
C ALA A 44 6.59 10.90 -9.03
N LEU A 45 6.53 9.82 -9.81
CA LEU A 45 6.45 8.44 -9.31
C LEU A 45 7.81 7.89 -8.85
N SER A 46 8.61 8.73 -8.19
CA SER A 46 9.89 8.35 -7.58
C SER A 46 9.67 7.55 -6.30
N ASP A 47 10.74 6.91 -5.81
CA ASP A 47 10.82 6.20 -4.54
C ASP A 47 10.10 6.95 -3.41
N PHE A 48 8.95 6.42 -3.03
CA PHE A 48 8.13 6.97 -1.96
C PHE A 48 7.54 5.82 -1.15
N ALA A 49 7.55 5.94 0.15
CA ALA A 49 6.86 5.01 1.02
C ALA A 49 6.12 5.76 2.11
N PHE A 50 5.00 5.22 2.56
CA PHE A 50 4.23 5.83 3.63
C PHE A 50 3.51 4.78 4.47
N THR A 51 3.23 5.15 5.71
CA THR A 51 2.51 4.32 6.67
C THR A 51 1.81 5.19 7.71
N ILE A 52 0.94 4.55 8.48
CA ILE A 52 0.28 5.15 9.64
C ILE A 52 0.77 4.44 10.90
N PHE A 53 0.64 5.09 12.05
CA PHE A 53 0.87 4.42 13.33
C PHE A 53 -0.44 3.82 13.84
N PRO A 54 -0.64 2.48 13.82
CA PRO A 54 -1.93 1.91 14.22
C PRO A 54 -2.20 2.12 15.72
N SER A 55 -1.15 2.35 16.51
CA SER A 55 -1.22 2.73 17.93
C SER A 55 -1.82 4.13 18.17
N ASP A 56 -1.95 4.98 17.15
CA ASP A 56 -2.72 6.23 17.24
C ASP A 56 -4.23 5.98 17.29
N PHE A 57 -4.68 4.84 16.73
CA PHE A 57 -6.09 4.47 16.63
C PHE A 57 -6.51 3.48 17.72
N ASP A 58 -5.66 2.50 18.03
CA ASP A 58 -5.91 1.52 19.09
C ASP A 58 -4.63 1.19 19.87
N LYS A 59 -4.61 1.51 21.17
CA LYS A 59 -3.47 1.26 22.06
C LYS A 59 -3.21 -0.23 22.29
N GLU A 60 -4.14 -1.12 21.96
CA GLU A 60 -3.90 -2.57 21.92
C GLU A 60 -2.87 -2.98 20.86
N TRP A 61 -2.59 -2.12 19.87
CA TRP A 61 -1.50 -2.31 18.92
C TRP A 61 -0.15 -2.49 19.61
N ASN A 62 0.09 -1.84 20.76
CA ASN A 62 1.35 -1.96 21.51
C ASN A 62 1.63 -3.38 22.04
N LYS A 63 0.69 -4.31 21.88
CA LYS A 63 0.84 -5.73 22.22
C LYS A 63 1.06 -6.62 21.00
N VAL A 64 0.96 -6.08 19.80
CA VAL A 64 1.33 -6.76 18.55
C VAL A 64 2.83 -7.03 18.57
N LYS A 65 3.27 -8.13 17.95
CA LYS A 65 4.70 -8.43 17.85
C LYS A 65 5.38 -7.33 17.05
N GLY A 66 6.49 -6.80 17.56
CA GLY A 66 7.19 -5.64 16.97
C GLY A 66 7.71 -5.84 15.54
N HIS A 67 7.78 -7.08 15.05
CA HIS A 67 8.08 -7.34 13.63
C HIS A 67 7.04 -6.75 12.67
N TRP A 68 5.81 -6.49 13.13
CA TRP A 68 4.76 -5.82 12.33
C TRP A 68 4.85 -4.29 12.33
N ASP A 69 5.79 -3.69 13.06
CA ASP A 69 5.89 -2.22 13.16
C ASP A 69 6.48 -1.57 11.88
N ALA A 70 6.98 -2.37 10.93
CA ALA A 70 7.57 -1.93 9.65
C ALA A 70 6.60 -2.06 8.45
N ALA A 71 5.33 -1.69 8.65
CA ALA A 71 4.27 -1.88 7.65
C ALA A 71 4.18 -0.71 6.64
N TYR A 72 5.31 -0.34 6.00
CA TYR A 72 5.31 0.67 4.94
C TYR A 72 4.72 0.11 3.63
N ILE A 73 4.00 0.97 2.91
CA ILE A 73 3.59 0.72 1.53
C ILE A 73 4.47 1.60 0.64
N TYR A 74 5.17 0.96 -0.27
CA TYR A 74 6.16 1.56 -1.17
C TYR A 74 5.57 1.74 -2.56
N ILE A 75 6.00 2.81 -3.23
CA ILE A 75 5.80 3.12 -4.64
C ILE A 75 7.19 3.31 -5.23
N HIS A 76 7.46 2.62 -6.33
CA HIS A 76 8.73 2.71 -7.05
C HIS A 76 8.48 2.69 -8.55
N GLU A 77 9.18 3.56 -9.28
CA GLU A 77 9.23 3.50 -10.74
C GLU A 77 10.25 2.44 -11.14
N THR A 78 9.83 1.52 -12.01
CA THR A 78 10.70 0.43 -12.43
C THR A 78 11.61 0.85 -13.59
N HIS A 79 12.61 0.04 -13.90
CA HIS A 79 13.45 0.16 -15.10
C HIS A 79 12.65 -0.10 -16.38
N GLU A 80 11.52 -0.78 -16.28
CA GLU A 80 10.58 -0.93 -17.38
C GLU A 80 9.82 0.38 -17.62
N THR A 81 9.90 0.88 -18.86
CA THR A 81 9.27 2.15 -19.22
C THR A 81 7.76 2.14 -18.94
N ASN A 82 7.30 3.14 -18.19
CA ASN A 82 5.90 3.32 -17.79
C ASN A 82 5.35 2.15 -16.97
N VAL A 83 6.18 1.52 -16.15
CA VAL A 83 5.73 0.57 -15.14
C VAL A 83 6.16 1.09 -13.78
N ILE A 84 5.23 1.06 -12.84
CA ILE A 84 5.49 1.30 -11.43
C ILE A 84 5.12 0.06 -10.64
N VAL A 85 5.69 -0.08 -9.46
CA VAL A 85 5.37 -1.15 -8.52
C VAL A 85 4.93 -0.55 -7.19
N VAL A 86 3.84 -1.10 -6.66
CA VAL A 86 3.41 -0.91 -5.27
C VAL A 86 3.77 -2.17 -4.51
N TYR A 87 4.49 -2.05 -3.41
CA TYR A 87 4.94 -3.21 -2.64
C TYR A 87 5.00 -2.95 -1.12
N SER A 88 5.18 -4.01 -0.35
CA SER A 88 5.40 -4.01 1.09
C SER A 88 6.61 -4.89 1.42
N GLU A 89 7.22 -4.64 2.59
CA GLU A 89 8.26 -5.50 3.19
C GLU A 89 7.81 -6.94 3.40
N PHE A 90 6.51 -7.21 3.49
CA PHE A 90 5.97 -8.53 3.83
C PHE A 90 5.21 -9.15 2.66
N GLY A 91 5.45 -10.44 2.41
CA GLY A 91 4.74 -11.25 1.44
C GLY A 91 3.22 -11.24 1.66
N THR A 92 2.77 -11.11 2.91
CA THR A 92 1.36 -10.90 3.27
C THR A 92 1.25 -9.92 4.43
N GLU A 93 0.50 -8.85 4.21
CA GLU A 93 0.26 -7.80 5.20
C GLU A 93 -0.87 -8.13 6.18
N LEU A 94 -0.95 -7.40 7.28
CA LEU A 94 -2.13 -7.44 8.14
C LEU A 94 -3.35 -6.79 7.44
N PRO A 95 -4.59 -7.23 7.75
CA PRO A 95 -5.80 -6.77 7.04
C PRO A 95 -5.94 -5.26 6.89
N PHE A 96 -5.62 -4.47 7.91
CA PHE A 96 -5.70 -3.00 7.82
C PHE A 96 -4.75 -2.42 6.76
N ASN A 97 -3.57 -3.01 6.58
CA ASN A 97 -2.57 -2.56 5.62
C ASN A 97 -2.83 -3.12 4.22
N GLN A 98 -3.41 -4.33 4.12
CA GLN A 98 -3.93 -4.85 2.85
C GLN A 98 -4.97 -3.91 2.24
N LYS A 99 -5.90 -3.38 3.05
CA LYS A 99 -6.88 -2.38 2.60
C LYS A 99 -6.20 -1.19 1.93
N ALA A 100 -5.19 -0.60 2.58
CA ALA A 100 -4.47 0.54 2.04
C ALA A 100 -3.66 0.18 0.79
N PHE A 101 -3.02 -0.98 0.78
CA PHE A 101 -2.29 -1.48 -0.38
C PHE A 101 -3.18 -1.55 -1.62
N TYR A 102 -4.31 -2.25 -1.54
CA TYR A 102 -5.22 -2.42 -2.68
C TYR A 102 -5.89 -1.10 -3.08
N ASN A 103 -6.28 -0.26 -2.12
CA ASN A 103 -6.82 1.07 -2.43
C ASN A 103 -5.78 2.00 -3.08
N LEU A 104 -4.50 1.89 -2.72
CA LEU A 104 -3.43 2.64 -3.36
C LEU A 104 -3.22 2.19 -4.81
N VAL A 105 -3.16 0.88 -5.06
CA VAL A 105 -3.05 0.34 -6.43
C VAL A 105 -4.20 0.82 -7.30
N ALA A 106 -5.44 0.72 -6.80
CA ALA A 106 -6.62 1.19 -7.52
C ALA A 106 -6.56 2.70 -7.79
N HIS A 107 -6.15 3.49 -6.80
CA HIS A 107 -5.99 4.94 -6.95
C HIS A 107 -4.98 5.28 -8.05
N LEU A 108 -3.80 4.68 -8.02
CA LEU A 108 -2.74 4.95 -9.00
C LEU A 108 -3.17 4.51 -10.40
N ALA A 109 -3.76 3.32 -10.55
CA ALA A 109 -4.28 2.86 -11.83
C ALA A 109 -5.37 3.78 -12.40
N GLU A 110 -6.26 4.31 -11.56
CA GLU A 110 -7.28 5.28 -11.96
C GLU A 110 -6.65 6.59 -12.45
N LYS A 111 -5.76 7.19 -11.64
CA LYS A 111 -5.13 8.49 -11.92
C LYS A 111 -4.23 8.47 -13.15
N LEU A 112 -3.54 7.35 -13.35
CA LEU A 112 -2.48 7.23 -14.34
C LEU A 112 -2.94 6.48 -15.61
N ASP A 113 -4.25 6.20 -15.73
CA ASP A 113 -4.87 5.44 -16.81
C ASP A 113 -4.16 4.10 -17.05
N GLY A 114 -3.92 3.39 -15.95
CA GLY A 114 -3.09 2.19 -15.89
C GLY A 114 -3.86 0.88 -15.90
N VAL A 115 -3.16 -0.18 -16.29
CA VAL A 115 -3.59 -1.59 -16.12
C VAL A 115 -2.71 -2.27 -15.07
N ILE A 116 -3.26 -3.26 -14.37
CA ILE A 116 -2.70 -3.79 -13.13
C ILE A 116 -2.22 -5.22 -13.34
N SER A 117 -1.12 -5.60 -12.69
CA SER A 117 -0.58 -6.96 -12.70
C SER A 117 -0.23 -7.41 -11.28
N GLU A 118 -0.78 -8.53 -10.85
CA GLU A 118 -0.51 -9.14 -9.54
C GLU A 118 0.33 -10.43 -9.64
N ASP A 119 0.84 -10.75 -10.83
CA ASP A 119 1.50 -12.03 -11.12
C ASP A 119 2.91 -11.88 -11.74
N ASP A 120 3.64 -10.84 -11.34
CA ASP A 120 4.95 -10.46 -11.90
C ASP A 120 4.88 -10.15 -13.40
N GLN A 121 3.93 -9.30 -13.78
CA GLN A 121 3.75 -8.75 -15.14
C GLN A 121 3.41 -9.79 -16.21
N LYS A 122 2.96 -11.00 -15.82
CA LYS A 122 2.58 -12.06 -16.76
C LYS A 122 1.20 -11.78 -17.36
N THR A 123 0.28 -11.24 -16.58
CA THR A 123 -1.06 -10.83 -17.02
C THR A 123 -1.39 -9.42 -16.55
N TRP A 124 -2.19 -8.72 -17.35
CA TRP A 124 -2.64 -7.36 -17.06
C TRP A 124 -4.16 -7.33 -17.02
N ILE A 125 -4.72 -6.91 -15.88
CA ILE A 125 -6.15 -6.79 -15.63
C ILE A 125 -6.58 -5.32 -15.61
N THR A 126 -7.87 -5.09 -15.86
CA THR A 126 -8.43 -3.74 -15.80
C THR A 126 -8.65 -3.30 -14.35
N LEU A 127 -8.75 -1.99 -14.13
CA LEU A 127 -9.16 -1.44 -12.84
C LEU A 127 -10.52 -2.00 -12.38
N ALA A 128 -11.45 -2.27 -13.31
CA ALA A 128 -12.75 -2.82 -12.98
C ALA A 128 -12.65 -4.25 -12.43
N ASP A 129 -11.84 -5.11 -13.06
CA ASP A 129 -11.60 -6.48 -12.60
C ASP A 129 -10.91 -6.49 -11.24
N PHE A 130 -9.86 -5.67 -11.07
CA PHE A 130 -9.15 -5.50 -9.81
C PHE A 130 -10.06 -5.04 -8.67
N ASN A 131 -10.89 -4.01 -8.93
CA ASN A 131 -11.85 -3.52 -7.95
C ASN A 131 -12.91 -4.57 -7.58
N GLN A 132 -13.29 -5.44 -8.51
CA GLN A 132 -14.23 -6.52 -8.23
C GLN A 132 -13.57 -7.60 -7.36
N GLU A 133 -12.33 -7.97 -7.66
CA GLU A 133 -11.57 -8.99 -6.92
C GLU A 133 -11.33 -8.57 -5.47
N HIS A 134 -10.84 -7.34 -5.26
CA HIS A 134 -10.42 -6.86 -3.94
C HIS A 134 -11.50 -6.03 -3.22
N HIS A 135 -12.73 -6.01 -3.75
CA HIS A 135 -13.83 -5.19 -3.23
C HIS A 135 -14.03 -5.35 -1.71
N GLN A 136 -14.00 -6.58 -1.22
CA GLN A 136 -14.32 -6.88 0.19
C GLN A 136 -13.34 -6.19 1.15
N ILE A 137 -12.03 -6.28 0.89
CA ILE A 137 -11.02 -5.67 1.76
C ILE A 137 -10.93 -4.15 1.56
N MET A 138 -11.03 -3.70 0.30
CA MET A 138 -10.99 -2.28 -0.06
C MET A 138 -12.13 -1.48 0.58
N SER A 139 -13.33 -2.07 0.71
CA SER A 139 -14.53 -1.42 1.25
C SER A 139 -14.77 -1.67 2.75
N ALA A 140 -14.03 -2.60 3.37
CA ALA A 140 -14.21 -2.93 4.78
C ALA A 140 -13.88 -1.74 5.71
N ASP A 141 -14.57 -1.69 6.86
CA ASP A 141 -14.38 -0.68 7.89
C ASP A 141 -12.98 -0.77 8.51
N PHE A 142 -12.26 0.36 8.54
CA PHE A 142 -10.89 0.43 9.04
C PHE A 142 -10.75 -0.09 10.46
N ASN A 143 -11.64 0.32 11.38
CA ASN A 143 -11.54 -0.05 12.79
C ASN A 143 -11.74 -1.56 13.00
N LYS A 144 -12.64 -2.19 12.24
CA LYS A 144 -12.81 -3.64 12.24
C LYS A 144 -11.56 -4.37 11.76
N LEU A 145 -10.97 -3.92 10.65
CA LEU A 145 -9.74 -4.52 10.12
C LEU A 145 -8.57 -4.32 11.08
N LEU A 146 -8.46 -3.17 11.73
CA LEU A 146 -7.44 -2.91 12.73
C LEU A 146 -7.59 -3.84 13.94
N ALA A 147 -8.80 -3.99 14.47
CA ALA A 147 -9.06 -4.90 15.59
C ALA A 147 -8.75 -6.37 15.23
N GLU A 148 -9.01 -6.78 13.99
CA GLU A 148 -8.63 -8.10 13.48
C GLU A 148 -7.11 -8.24 13.35
N SER A 149 -6.47 -7.22 12.78
CA SER A 149 -5.02 -7.15 12.61
C SER A 149 -4.29 -7.29 13.93
N ILE A 150 -4.78 -6.65 15.00
CA ILE A 150 -4.22 -6.78 16.35
C ILE A 150 -4.32 -8.23 16.87
N LYS A 151 -5.43 -8.93 16.61
CA LYS A 151 -5.58 -10.33 17.03
C LYS A 151 -4.60 -11.24 16.30
N ILE A 152 -4.44 -11.04 14.99
CA ILE A 152 -3.53 -11.82 14.14
C ILE A 152 -2.08 -11.52 14.51
N GLY A 153 -1.68 -10.25 14.50
CA GLY A 153 -0.30 -9.82 14.75
C GLY A 153 0.22 -10.09 16.16
N LYS A 154 -0.65 -10.38 17.13
CA LYS A 154 -0.25 -10.88 18.46
C LYS A 154 0.30 -12.31 18.41
N ILE A 155 -0.14 -13.13 17.45
CA ILE A 155 0.15 -14.57 17.42
C ILE A 155 0.99 -14.98 16.21
N THR A 156 0.92 -14.25 15.09
CA THR A 156 1.70 -14.51 13.88
C THR A 156 2.87 -13.56 13.74
N ASP A 157 3.98 -14.05 13.22
CA ASP A 157 5.07 -13.21 12.70
C ASP A 157 4.83 -12.92 11.21
N PRO A 158 5.27 -11.76 10.69
CA PRO A 158 5.24 -11.53 9.26
C PRO A 158 6.19 -12.49 8.52
N VAL A 159 5.95 -12.65 7.23
CA VAL A 159 6.86 -13.33 6.31
C VAL A 159 7.34 -12.28 5.33
N ASP A 160 8.66 -12.09 5.25
CA ASP A 160 9.27 -11.08 4.38
C ASP A 160 8.95 -11.35 2.91
N GLU A 161 8.83 -10.27 2.12
CA GLU A 161 8.73 -10.31 0.67
C GLU A 161 10.09 -10.77 0.10
N PRO A 162 10.18 -11.94 -0.56
CA PRO A 162 11.47 -12.52 -0.97
C PRO A 162 12.31 -11.64 -1.90
N ASP A 163 11.66 -10.75 -2.65
CA ASP A 163 12.31 -9.85 -3.58
C ASP A 163 12.37 -8.39 -3.07
N PHE A 164 12.15 -8.14 -1.77
CA PHE A 164 12.11 -6.77 -1.22
C PHE A 164 13.35 -5.94 -1.56
N ASP A 165 14.55 -6.50 -1.36
CA ASP A 165 15.80 -5.81 -1.68
C ASP A 165 15.87 -5.45 -3.17
N LYS A 166 15.41 -6.36 -4.05
CA LYS A 166 15.41 -6.10 -5.50
C LYS A 166 14.39 -5.03 -5.85
N LEU A 167 13.20 -5.06 -5.25
CA LEU A 167 12.14 -4.04 -5.40
C LEU A 167 12.64 -2.63 -5.06
N SER A 168 13.59 -2.51 -4.15
CA SER A 168 14.13 -1.22 -3.69
C SER A 168 15.35 -0.69 -4.47
N TYR A 169 16.00 -1.52 -5.29
CA TYR A 169 17.25 -1.14 -5.98
C TYR A 169 17.30 -1.48 -7.48
N ASP A 170 16.51 -2.46 -7.97
CA ASP A 170 16.81 -3.22 -9.18
C ASP A 170 15.58 -3.61 -10.04
N ILE A 171 14.41 -2.98 -9.90
CA ILE A 171 13.24 -3.29 -10.75
C ILE A 171 13.07 -2.24 -11.80
#